data_AF-A0A1A8NDT3-F1
#
_entry.id   AF-A0A1A8NDT3-F1
#
_cell.length_a   1.000
_cell.length_b   1.000
_cell.length_c   1.000
_cell.angle_alpha   90.00
_cell.angle_beta   90.00
_cell.angle_gamma   90.00
#
_symmetry.space_group_name_H-M   'P 1'
#
loop_
_entity.id
_entity.type
_entity.pdbx_description
1 polymer ?
#
loop_
_entity_poly.entity_id
_entity_poly.type
_entity_poly.pdbx_seq_one_letter_code
_entity_poly.pdbx_strand_id
1 'polypeptide(L)'
;MILLRSSGSWPKKKGLILHEEHIELLTEDYKQLQKDLDGKVLQGGSLHFTGEPLKRGSGFPAFSGIARLTWLVSLFGKLSVTAAAFEEDSAKGYSKMTAQLLTSNNKALTWIEERKAGLPRAKKVNFVFDSCTVTQVPAAPRGTVGLFMQDLIHFSAKLLGQVSPEELQREKIQILHCLELAEKIRQLSQS
;
A
#
# COMPACT_ATOMS: atom_id res chain seq x y z
N MET A 1 -8.67 -11.43 3.14
CA MET A 1 -9.26 -12.10 1.95
C MET A 1 -10.51 -12.85 2.37
N ILE A 2 -11.68 -12.28 2.09
CA ILE A 2 -12.98 -12.90 2.37
C ILE A 2 -13.46 -13.54 1.06
N LEU A 3 -13.63 -14.87 1.07
CA LEU A 3 -14.18 -15.64 -0.06
C LEU A 3 -15.57 -16.14 0.35
N LEU A 4 -16.63 -15.63 -0.29
CA LEU A 4 -17.98 -16.19 -0.17
C LEU A 4 -18.33 -16.96 -1.45
N ARG A 5 -18.81 -18.20 -1.26
CA ARG A 5 -19.01 -19.19 -2.33
C ARG A 5 -20.28 -18.92 -3.14
N SER A 6 -20.13 -19.07 -4.45
CA SER A 6 -21.06 -19.73 -5.38
C SER A 6 -20.22 -20.69 -6.25
N SER A 7 -20.80 -21.81 -6.67
CA SER A 7 -20.15 -23.08 -7.09
C SER A 7 -19.41 -23.05 -8.45
N GLY A 8 -18.37 -23.91 -8.63
CA GLY A 8 -17.66 -24.25 -9.91
C GLY A 8 -16.35 -23.54 -10.43
N SER A 9 -15.13 -23.82 -9.88
CA SER A 9 -13.75 -23.42 -10.33
C SER A 9 -13.34 -21.91 -10.53
N TRP A 10 -12.29 -21.42 -9.83
CA TRP A 10 -11.52 -20.14 -9.88
C TRP A 10 -12.10 -18.84 -10.58
N PRO A 11 -11.95 -17.64 -9.98
CA PRO A 11 -12.99 -16.60 -9.85
C PRO A 11 -13.67 -16.09 -11.13
N LYS A 12 -13.03 -16.17 -12.30
CA LYS A 12 -13.70 -15.80 -13.57
C LYS A 12 -14.76 -16.80 -14.02
N LYS A 13 -14.66 -18.08 -13.64
CA LYS A 13 -15.58 -19.13 -14.10
C LYS A 13 -16.82 -19.33 -13.21
N LYS A 14 -16.91 -18.65 -12.06
CA LYS A 14 -17.98 -18.83 -11.06
C LYS A 14 -18.92 -17.65 -10.86
N GLY A 15 -18.70 -16.52 -11.53
CA GLY A 15 -19.42 -15.27 -11.25
C GLY A 15 -19.22 -14.78 -9.80
N LEU A 16 -18.03 -14.98 -9.22
CA LEU A 16 -17.72 -14.53 -7.86
C LEU A 16 -16.98 -13.20 -7.85
N ILE A 17 -17.25 -12.42 -6.81
CA ILE A 17 -16.45 -11.25 -6.45
C ILE A 17 -15.32 -11.71 -5.53
N LEU A 18 -14.08 -11.43 -5.94
CA LEU A 18 -12.90 -11.52 -5.09
C LEU A 18 -12.57 -10.11 -4.62
N HIS A 19 -12.48 -9.93 -3.31
CA HIS A 19 -12.16 -8.65 -2.70
C HIS A 19 -10.98 -8.80 -1.74
N GLU A 20 -9.99 -7.93 -1.94
CA GLU A 20 -8.89 -7.70 -1.02
C GLU A 20 -9.15 -6.38 -0.29
N GLU A 21 -9.14 -6.44 1.04
CA GLU A 21 -9.34 -5.28 1.91
C GLU A 21 -8.08 -4.41 1.89
N HIS A 22 -8.27 -3.10 1.66
CA HIS A 22 -7.20 -2.08 1.69
C HIS A 22 -7.64 -0.86 2.53
N ILE A 23 -7.95 -1.10 3.81
CA ILE A 23 -8.44 -0.07 4.75
C ILE A 23 -7.51 1.14 4.90
N GLU A 24 -6.23 1.01 4.56
CA GLU A 24 -5.29 2.12 4.58
C GLU A 24 -5.69 3.25 3.62
N LEU A 25 -6.41 2.94 2.54
CA LEU A 25 -6.95 3.92 1.59
C LEU A 25 -8.23 4.58 2.10
N LEU A 26 -8.83 4.04 3.17
CA LEU A 26 -10.07 4.55 3.77
C LEU A 26 -9.81 5.47 4.97
N THR A 27 -8.55 5.57 5.40
CA THR A 27 -8.17 6.46 6.52
C THR A 27 -8.39 7.93 6.16
N GLU A 28 -8.88 8.72 7.11
CA GLU A 28 -9.10 10.16 6.87
C GLU A 28 -7.79 10.91 6.62
N ASP A 29 -6.72 10.52 7.30
CA ASP A 29 -5.36 11.03 7.06
C ASP A 29 -4.91 10.81 5.61
N TYR A 30 -5.23 9.65 5.03
CA TYR A 30 -4.94 9.36 3.62
C TYR A 30 -5.78 10.22 2.68
N LYS A 31 -7.09 10.31 2.93
CA LYS A 31 -8.00 11.12 2.11
C LYS A 31 -7.59 12.59 2.13
N GLN A 32 -7.17 13.10 3.29
CA GLN A 32 -6.66 14.46 3.41
C GLN A 32 -5.33 14.63 2.67
N LEU A 33 -4.39 13.68 2.82
CA LEU A 33 -3.14 13.70 2.07
C LEU A 33 -3.42 13.72 0.56
N GLN A 34 -4.33 12.89 0.06
CA GLN A 34 -4.67 12.85 -1.36
C GLN A 34 -5.20 14.21 -1.86
N LYS A 35 -6.08 14.87 -1.08
CA LYS A 35 -6.56 16.22 -1.40
C LYS A 35 -5.45 17.25 -1.38
N ASP A 36 -4.57 17.20 -0.37
CA ASP A 36 -3.45 18.14 -0.24
C ASP A 36 -2.45 17.99 -1.39
N LEU A 37 -2.33 16.80 -1.97
CA LEU A 37 -1.42 16.53 -3.08
C LEU A 37 -2.04 16.78 -4.46
N ASP A 38 -3.34 17.04 -4.55
CA ASP A 38 -4.03 17.22 -5.82
C ASP A 38 -3.46 18.41 -6.60
N GLY A 39 -3.27 18.20 -7.90
CA GLY A 39 -2.67 19.18 -8.82
C GLY A 39 -1.17 19.46 -8.66
N LYS A 40 -0.47 18.87 -7.68
CA LYS A 40 0.97 19.11 -7.45
C LYS A 40 1.84 18.16 -8.26
N VAL A 41 3.01 18.64 -8.72
CA VAL A 41 3.94 17.83 -9.50
C VAL A 41 5.07 17.29 -8.62
N LEU A 42 5.07 15.97 -8.39
CA LEU A 42 6.11 15.30 -7.61
C LEU A 42 7.50 15.47 -8.27
N GLN A 43 8.51 15.78 -7.46
CA GLN A 43 9.92 15.79 -7.84
C GLN A 43 10.69 14.59 -7.27
N GLY A 44 10.22 14.03 -6.17
CA GLY A 44 10.70 12.77 -5.59
C GLY A 44 10.28 12.66 -4.12
N GLY A 45 10.70 11.59 -3.45
CA GLY A 45 10.45 11.51 -2.01
C GLY A 45 10.60 10.15 -1.38
N SER A 46 10.13 10.02 -0.15
CA SER A 46 10.19 8.77 0.60
C SER A 46 8.98 8.55 1.50
N LEU A 47 8.70 7.27 1.75
CA LEU A 47 7.77 6.81 2.77
C LEU A 47 8.49 5.78 3.65
N HIS A 48 8.61 6.08 4.94
CA HIS A 48 9.22 5.21 5.93
C HIS A 48 8.20 4.81 7.00
N PHE A 49 8.00 3.51 7.16
CA PHE A 49 7.21 2.93 8.24
C PHE A 49 8.11 2.22 9.25
N THR A 50 7.91 2.51 10.53
CA THR A 50 8.56 1.83 11.66
C THR A 50 7.55 1.08 12.51
N GLY A 51 7.98 0.02 13.19
CA GLY A 51 7.21 -0.59 14.27
C GLY A 51 7.90 -1.79 14.91
N GLU A 52 7.19 -2.42 15.83
CA GLU A 52 7.64 -3.65 16.48
C GLU A 52 7.82 -4.81 15.47
N PRO A 53 8.68 -5.80 15.78
CA PRO A 53 8.85 -7.00 14.98
C PRO A 53 7.52 -7.72 14.74
N LEU A 54 7.32 -8.21 13.52
CA LEU A 54 6.14 -8.97 13.17
C LEU A 54 6.25 -10.43 13.66
N LYS A 55 5.11 -11.07 13.87
CA LYS A 55 5.08 -12.51 14.22
C LYS A 55 5.68 -13.33 13.07
N ARG A 56 6.30 -14.47 13.40
CA ARG A 56 6.75 -15.42 12.38
C ARG A 56 5.60 -15.83 11.46
N GLY A 57 5.89 -15.98 10.18
CA GLY A 57 4.88 -16.32 9.16
C GLY A 57 4.11 -15.12 8.59
N SER A 58 4.41 -13.88 9.02
CA SER A 58 3.78 -12.67 8.44
C SER A 58 4.16 -12.41 6.97
N GLY A 59 5.11 -13.17 6.42
CA GLY A 59 5.62 -12.99 5.07
C GLY A 59 6.73 -11.94 4.97
N PHE A 60 7.31 -11.82 3.77
CA PHE A 60 8.38 -10.86 3.50
C PHE A 60 7.87 -9.41 3.67
N PRO A 61 8.71 -8.44 4.11
CA PRO A 61 8.28 -7.06 4.41
C PRO A 61 7.51 -6.36 3.28
N ALA A 62 7.84 -6.63 2.01
CA ALA A 62 7.11 -6.04 0.90
C ALA A 62 5.63 -6.48 0.81
N PHE A 63 5.29 -7.68 1.32
CA PHE A 63 3.92 -8.18 1.38
C PHE A 63 3.23 -7.81 2.70
N SER A 64 3.89 -8.02 3.84
CA SER A 64 3.30 -7.65 5.14
C SER A 64 3.14 -6.14 5.32
N GLY A 65 3.95 -5.35 4.60
CA GLY A 65 3.89 -3.90 4.55
C GLY A 65 3.18 -3.33 3.34
N ILE A 66 2.52 -4.14 2.51
CA ILE A 66 2.02 -3.74 1.18
C ILE A 66 1.12 -2.51 1.20
N ALA A 67 0.38 -2.26 2.29
CA ALA A 67 -0.42 -1.04 2.47
C ALA A 67 0.35 0.27 2.20
N ARG A 68 1.66 0.33 2.51
CA ARG A 68 2.48 1.51 2.21
C ARG A 68 2.81 1.62 0.73
N LEU A 69 3.01 0.49 0.07
CA LEU A 69 3.15 0.44 -1.39
C LEU A 69 1.84 0.81 -2.08
N THR A 70 0.69 0.35 -1.56
CA THR A 70 -0.64 0.74 -2.04
C THR A 70 -0.83 2.25 -1.98
N TRP A 71 -0.41 2.92 -0.90
CA TRP A 71 -0.41 4.38 -0.81
C TRP A 71 0.42 5.03 -1.92
N LEU A 72 1.66 4.59 -2.11
CA LEU A 72 2.55 5.17 -3.13
C LEU A 72 1.98 4.99 -4.55
N VAL A 73 1.44 3.81 -4.87
CA VAL A 73 0.81 3.53 -6.16
C VAL A 73 -0.47 4.35 -6.33
N SER A 74 -1.27 4.49 -5.28
CA SER A 74 -2.52 5.25 -5.35
C SER A 74 -2.30 6.76 -5.45
N LEU A 75 -1.22 7.29 -4.88
CA LEU A 75 -0.88 8.72 -4.93
C LEU A 75 -0.13 9.10 -6.22
N PHE A 76 0.77 8.25 -6.69
CA PHE A 76 1.72 8.59 -7.76
C PHE A 76 1.58 7.72 -9.02
N GLY A 77 0.56 6.88 -9.07
CA GLY A 77 0.25 6.02 -10.20
C GLY A 77 1.19 4.83 -10.34
N LYS A 78 1.34 4.33 -11.56
CA LYS A 78 2.16 3.15 -11.84
C LYS A 78 3.63 3.42 -11.54
N LEU A 79 4.21 2.56 -10.70
CA LEU A 79 5.62 2.58 -10.31
C LEU A 79 6.39 1.40 -10.92
N SER A 80 7.72 1.49 -10.92
CA SER A 80 8.63 0.39 -11.22
C SER A 80 9.72 0.29 -10.14
N VAL A 81 10.23 -0.91 -9.87
CA VAL A 81 11.35 -1.13 -8.92
C VAL A 81 12.67 -1.06 -9.65
N THR A 82 13.59 -0.23 -9.16
CA THR A 82 14.95 -0.08 -9.70
C THR A 82 16.00 -0.79 -8.86
N ALA A 83 15.82 -0.84 -7.54
CA ALA A 83 16.68 -1.57 -6.61
C ALA A 83 15.92 -1.92 -5.33
N ALA A 84 16.37 -2.94 -4.61
CA ALA A 84 15.89 -3.23 -3.27
C ALA A 84 17.02 -3.84 -2.43
N ALA A 85 16.95 -3.64 -1.11
CA ALA A 85 17.85 -4.24 -0.15
C ALA A 85 17.07 -4.68 1.08
N PHE A 86 17.48 -5.79 1.69
CA PHE A 86 16.94 -6.29 2.94
C PHE A 86 18.06 -6.57 3.92
N GLU A 87 17.98 -5.94 5.09
CA GLU A 87 18.90 -6.09 6.21
C GLU A 87 18.15 -6.78 7.36
N GLU A 88 18.75 -7.79 7.97
CA GLU A 88 18.17 -8.48 9.13
C GLU A 88 19.26 -8.76 10.18
N ASP A 89 18.95 -8.46 11.44
CA ASP A 89 19.72 -8.85 12.61
C ASP A 89 18.77 -9.54 13.61
N SER A 90 18.64 -10.85 13.45
CA SER A 90 17.74 -11.68 14.26
C SER A 90 18.07 -11.65 15.75
N ALA A 91 19.34 -11.42 16.12
CA ALA A 91 19.74 -11.32 17.52
C ALA A 91 19.22 -10.04 18.18
N LYS A 92 19.09 -8.96 17.40
CA LYS A 92 18.51 -7.68 17.84
C LYS A 92 17.02 -7.54 17.51
N GLY A 93 16.40 -8.58 16.93
CA GLY A 93 15.03 -8.52 16.42
C GLY A 93 14.82 -7.38 15.43
N TYR A 94 15.85 -7.04 14.65
CA TYR A 94 15.84 -5.93 13.70
C TYR A 94 15.68 -6.45 12.28
N SER A 95 14.85 -5.77 11.49
CA SER A 95 14.84 -5.94 10.05
C SER A 95 14.48 -4.65 9.34
N LYS A 96 15.04 -4.43 8.16
CA LYS A 96 14.78 -3.25 7.34
C LYS A 96 14.80 -3.63 5.87
N MET A 97 13.71 -3.33 5.19
CA MET A 97 13.62 -3.39 3.74
C MET A 97 13.64 -1.96 3.19
N THR A 98 14.50 -1.70 2.22
CA THR A 98 14.55 -0.45 1.47
C THR A 98 14.36 -0.74 -0.01
N ALA A 99 13.34 -0.16 -0.63
CA ALA A 99 13.05 -0.28 -2.06
C ALA A 99 13.17 1.08 -2.75
N GLN A 100 13.87 1.10 -3.89
CA GLN A 100 13.94 2.23 -4.80
C GLN A 100 12.93 2.04 -5.92
N LEU A 101 12.05 3.03 -6.05
CA LEU A 101 10.92 3.03 -6.96
C LEU A 101 11.03 4.22 -7.91
N LEU A 102 10.47 4.07 -9.11
CA LEU A 102 10.42 5.11 -10.11
C LEU A 102 9.00 5.25 -10.64
N THR A 103 8.48 6.47 -10.64
CA THR A 103 7.19 6.79 -11.28
C THR A 103 7.30 6.73 -12.80
N SER A 104 6.16 6.74 -13.50
CA SER A 104 6.13 6.77 -14.96
C SER A 104 6.75 8.03 -15.58
N ASN A 105 6.89 9.12 -14.80
CA ASN A 105 7.56 10.37 -15.19
C ASN A 105 8.97 10.50 -14.58
N ASN A 106 9.62 9.39 -14.25
CA ASN A 106 11.02 9.32 -13.79
C ASN A 106 11.31 10.08 -12.48
N LYS A 107 10.35 10.14 -11.57
CA LYS A 107 10.54 10.71 -10.23
C LYS A 107 10.86 9.60 -9.25
N ALA A 108 11.96 9.77 -8.53
CA ALA A 108 12.47 8.77 -7.60
C ALA A 108 11.67 8.76 -6.31
N LEU A 109 11.30 7.56 -5.86
CA LEU A 109 10.62 7.32 -4.60
C LEU A 109 11.38 6.24 -3.82
N THR A 110 11.55 6.43 -2.51
CA THR A 110 12.12 5.41 -1.62
C THR A 110 11.06 4.92 -0.64
N TRP A 111 10.85 3.60 -0.58
CA TRP A 111 9.99 2.97 0.42
C TRP A 111 10.82 2.18 1.41
N ILE A 112 10.59 2.42 2.71
CA ILE A 112 11.28 1.77 3.81
C ILE A 112 10.26 1.12 4.77
N GLU A 113 10.46 -0.17 5.05
CA GLU A 113 9.81 -0.88 6.17
C GLU A 113 10.88 -1.28 7.18
N GLU A 114 10.87 -0.66 8.35
CA GLU A 114 11.82 -0.93 9.44
C GLU A 114 11.09 -1.52 10.66
N ARG A 115 11.67 -2.57 11.23
CA ARG A 115 11.14 -3.28 12.38
C ARG A 115 12.24 -3.50 13.41
N LYS A 116 11.94 -3.19 14.66
CA LYS A 116 12.84 -3.43 15.79
C LYS A 116 12.08 -3.33 17.10
N ALA A 117 12.50 -4.09 18.10
CA ALA A 117 11.96 -3.97 19.45
C ALA A 117 12.09 -2.52 19.98
N GLY A 118 10.98 -1.97 20.48
CA GLY A 118 10.90 -0.61 21.01
C GLY A 118 10.67 0.48 19.96
N LEU A 119 10.58 0.16 18.67
CA LEU A 119 10.23 1.16 17.65
C LEU A 119 8.73 1.47 17.71
N PRO A 120 8.36 2.76 17.83
CA PRO A 120 6.96 3.15 17.77
C PRO A 120 6.39 2.82 16.39
N ARG A 121 5.11 2.48 16.37
CA ARG A 121 4.37 2.37 15.12
C ARG A 121 4.18 3.77 14.52
N ALA A 122 4.98 4.10 13.51
CA ALA A 122 4.96 5.43 12.91
C ALA A 122 5.09 5.36 11.39
N LYS A 123 4.48 6.33 10.72
CA LYS A 123 4.61 6.54 9.28
C LYS A 123 5.16 7.95 9.06
N LYS A 124 6.32 8.05 8.42
CA LYS A 124 6.96 9.30 8.04
C LYS A 124 6.99 9.40 6.53
N VAL A 125 6.66 10.57 6.00
CA VAL A 125 6.72 10.87 4.57
C VAL A 125 7.69 12.01 4.35
N ASN A 126 8.32 12.06 3.19
CA ASN A 126 9.06 13.22 2.73
C ASN A 126 8.85 13.32 1.22
N PHE A 127 7.76 13.94 0.80
CA PHE A 127 7.42 14.11 -0.60
C PHE A 127 7.72 15.54 -1.05
N VAL A 128 8.61 15.67 -2.02
CA VAL A 128 9.04 16.94 -2.59
C VAL A 128 8.26 17.18 -3.86
N PHE A 129 7.57 18.32 -3.92
CA PHE A 129 6.84 18.80 -5.10
C PHE A 129 7.50 20.07 -5.63
N ASP A 130 7.10 20.48 -6.81
CA ASP A 130 7.50 21.76 -7.42
C ASP A 130 7.19 22.99 -6.55
N SER A 131 6.11 22.91 -5.75
CA SER A 131 5.53 24.03 -5.00
C SER A 131 5.73 23.92 -3.49
N CYS A 132 5.96 22.73 -2.95
CA CYS A 132 6.08 22.51 -1.51
C CYS A 132 6.79 21.19 -1.17
N THR A 133 7.07 20.96 0.11
CA THR A 133 7.49 19.65 0.63
C THR A 133 6.53 19.21 1.73
N VAL A 134 6.09 17.94 1.68
CA VAL A 134 5.24 17.31 2.69
C VAL A 134 6.08 16.34 3.51
N THR A 135 6.34 16.68 4.78
CA THR A 135 7.22 15.92 5.68
C THR A 135 6.47 15.09 6.73
N GLN A 136 5.15 15.23 6.79
CA GLN A 136 4.27 14.53 7.72
C GLN A 136 2.95 14.20 7.05
N VAL A 137 2.31 13.13 7.50
CA VAL A 137 0.94 12.82 7.10
C VAL A 137 0.01 13.79 7.83
N PRO A 138 -0.92 14.47 7.14
CA PRO A 138 -1.85 15.37 7.79
C PRO A 138 -2.72 14.60 8.79
N ALA A 139 -2.94 15.21 9.96
CA ALA A 139 -3.90 14.69 10.92
C ALA A 139 -5.30 15.13 10.50
N ALA A 140 -6.17 14.16 10.19
CA ALA A 140 -7.56 14.41 9.87
C ALA A 140 -8.48 13.99 11.03
N PRO A 141 -9.63 14.67 11.21
CA PRO A 141 -10.66 14.22 12.16
C PRO A 141 -11.09 12.78 11.84
N ARG A 142 -11.39 12.01 12.88
CA ARG A 142 -11.87 10.62 12.68
C ARG A 142 -13.22 10.62 11.99
N GLY A 143 -13.38 9.73 11.02
CA GLY A 143 -14.66 9.48 10.36
C GLY A 143 -15.70 8.91 11.32
N THR A 144 -16.98 9.08 10.97
CA THR A 144 -18.12 8.57 11.75
C THR A 144 -18.32 7.06 11.60
N VAL A 145 -17.82 6.47 10.50
CA VAL A 145 -17.89 5.03 10.22
C VAL A 145 -16.50 4.41 10.37
N GLY A 146 -16.41 3.30 11.09
CA GLY A 146 -15.14 2.57 11.27
C GLY A 146 -14.59 2.02 9.95
N LEU A 147 -13.27 1.95 9.81
CA LEU A 147 -12.60 1.58 8.54
C LEU A 147 -13.04 0.22 7.98
N PHE A 148 -13.13 -0.79 8.84
CA PHE A 148 -13.60 -2.13 8.45
C PHE A 148 -15.06 -2.14 8.01
N MET A 149 -15.90 -1.27 8.60
CA MET A 149 -17.28 -1.12 8.15
C MET A 149 -17.35 -0.40 6.81
N GLN A 150 -16.50 0.61 6.58
CA GLN A 150 -16.38 1.25 5.26
C GLN A 150 -15.98 0.25 4.17
N ASP A 151 -14.99 -0.61 4.45
CA ASP A 151 -14.56 -1.67 3.53
C ASP A 151 -15.68 -2.70 3.29
N LEU A 152 -16.38 -3.14 4.34
CA LEU A 152 -17.52 -4.05 4.22
C LEU A 152 -18.65 -3.45 3.37
N ILE A 153 -18.98 -2.17 3.57
CA ILE A 153 -19.98 -1.46 2.74
C ILE A 153 -19.53 -1.44 1.27
N HIS A 154 -18.25 -1.16 1.02
CA HIS A 154 -17.68 -1.19 -0.32
C HIS A 154 -17.77 -2.59 -0.94
N PHE A 155 -17.47 -3.65 -0.17
CA PHE A 155 -17.64 -5.02 -0.62
C PHE A 155 -19.12 -5.36 -0.93
N SER A 156 -20.06 -4.94 -0.08
CA SER A 156 -21.49 -5.13 -0.31
C SER A 156 -21.96 -4.44 -1.60
N ALA A 157 -21.46 -3.25 -1.90
CA ALA A 157 -21.78 -2.56 -3.15
C ALA A 157 -21.35 -3.36 -4.38
N LYS A 158 -20.19 -4.04 -4.34
CA LYS A 158 -19.74 -4.93 -5.43
C LYS A 158 -20.68 -6.12 -5.61
N LEU A 159 -21.13 -6.73 -4.51
CA LEU A 159 -22.06 -7.86 -4.55
C LEU A 159 -23.43 -7.46 -5.12
N LEU A 160 -23.88 -6.24 -4.85
CA LEU A 160 -25.14 -5.69 -5.35
C LEU A 160 -25.05 -5.13 -6.79
N GLY A 161 -23.88 -5.21 -7.44
CA GLY A 161 -23.67 -4.66 -8.78
C GLY A 161 -23.72 -3.13 -8.83
N GLN A 162 -23.49 -2.46 -7.70
CA GLN A 162 -23.48 -0.99 -7.58
C GLN A 162 -22.12 -0.37 -7.91
N VAL A 163 -21.10 -1.18 -8.16
CA VAL A 163 -19.76 -0.76 -8.61
C VAL A 163 -19.63 -1.09 -10.08
N SER A 164 -19.20 -0.10 -10.88
CA SER A 164 -19.08 -0.28 -12.33
C SER A 164 -18.01 -1.31 -12.71
N PRO A 165 -18.14 -2.02 -13.85
CA PRO A 165 -17.09 -2.91 -14.35
C PRO A 165 -15.73 -2.23 -14.50
N GLU A 166 -15.72 -0.95 -14.88
CA GLU A 166 -14.51 -0.14 -15.04
C GLU A 166 -13.82 0.11 -13.70
N GLU A 167 -14.58 0.40 -12.64
CA GLU A 167 -14.06 0.55 -11.27
C GLU A 167 -13.45 -0.75 -10.75
N LEU A 168 -14.16 -1.88 -10.91
CA LEU A 168 -13.67 -3.20 -10.52
C LEU A 168 -12.36 -3.56 -11.26
N GLN A 169 -12.28 -3.23 -12.55
CA GLN A 169 -11.09 -3.50 -13.35
C GLN A 169 -9.92 -2.59 -12.93
N ARG A 170 -10.16 -1.31 -12.63
CA ARG A 170 -9.12 -0.40 -12.12
C ARG A 170 -8.56 -0.86 -10.77
N GLU A 171 -9.43 -1.20 -9.84
CA GLU A 171 -9.04 -1.73 -8.52
C GLU A 171 -8.17 -2.99 -8.68
N LYS A 172 -8.63 -3.94 -9.51
CA LYS A 172 -7.88 -5.18 -9.78
C LYS A 172 -6.50 -4.91 -10.37
N ILE A 173 -6.39 -4.00 -11.34
CA ILE A 173 -5.10 -3.66 -11.96
C ILE A 173 -4.15 -3.09 -10.89
N GLN A 174 -4.64 -2.20 -10.04
CA GLN A 174 -3.84 -1.60 -8.98
C GLN A 174 -3.36 -2.64 -7.95
N ILE A 175 -4.24 -3.55 -7.52
CA ILE A 175 -3.90 -4.65 -6.62
C ILE A 175 -2.79 -5.53 -7.21
N LEU A 176 -3.01 -6.01 -8.44
CA LEU A 176 -2.03 -6.87 -9.11
C LEU A 176 -0.69 -6.17 -9.30
N HIS A 177 -0.71 -4.88 -9.66
CA HIS A 177 0.49 -4.07 -9.79
C HIS A 177 1.27 -3.98 -8.47
N CYS A 178 0.59 -3.79 -7.33
CA CYS A 178 1.25 -3.77 -6.01
C CYS A 178 1.87 -5.14 -5.66
N LEU A 179 1.16 -6.24 -5.96
CA LEU A 179 1.67 -7.60 -5.74
C LEU A 179 2.89 -7.92 -6.61
N GLU A 180 2.87 -7.51 -7.89
CA GLU A 180 4.01 -7.65 -8.80
C GLU A 180 5.23 -6.87 -8.33
N LEU A 181 5.03 -5.62 -7.86
CA LEU A 181 6.10 -4.81 -7.27
C LEU A 181 6.66 -5.45 -6.00
N ALA A 182 5.80 -5.95 -5.10
CA ALA A 182 6.22 -6.59 -3.87
C ALA A 182 7.06 -7.85 -4.13
N GLU A 183 6.68 -8.66 -5.12
CA GLU A 183 7.44 -9.82 -5.54
C GLU A 183 8.79 -9.42 -6.15
N LYS A 184 8.83 -8.40 -7.02
CA LYS A 184 10.08 -7.90 -7.60
C LYS A 184 11.04 -7.37 -6.52
N ILE A 185 10.53 -6.65 -5.52
CA ILE A 185 11.32 -6.17 -4.37
C ILE A 185 11.91 -7.35 -3.60
N ARG A 186 11.12 -8.40 -3.34
CA ARG A 186 11.59 -9.61 -2.67
C ARG A 186 12.73 -10.28 -3.45
N GLN A 187 12.59 -10.41 -4.77
CA GLN A 187 13.62 -11.01 -5.63
C GLN A 187 14.93 -10.21 -5.62
N LEU A 188 14.85 -8.89 -5.76
CA LEU A 188 16.02 -7.99 -5.74
C LEU A 188 16.68 -7.87 -4.36
N SER A 189 15.95 -8.13 -3.28
CA SER A 189 16.52 -8.12 -1.92
C SER A 189 17.28 -9.40 -1.57
N GLN A 190 17.19 -10.43 -2.42
CA GLN A 190 17.81 -11.74 -2.24
C GLN A 190 19.00 -11.96 -3.18
N SER A 191 19.25 -11.03 -4.11
CA SER A 191 20.38 -11.01 -5.04
C SER A 191 21.57 -10.26 -4.44
#